data_AF-A0A356KLV8-F1
#
_entry.id   AF-A0A356KLV8-F1
#
_cell.length_a   1.000
_cell.length_b   1.000
_cell.length_c   1.000
_cell.angle_alpha   90.00
_cell.angle_beta   90.00
_cell.angle_gamma   90.00
#
_symmetry.space_group_name_H-M   'P 1'
#
loop_
_entity.id
_entity.type
_entity.pdbx_description
1 polymer ?
#
loop_
_entity_poly.entity_id
_entity_poly.type
_entity_poly.pdbx_seq_one_letter_code
_entity_poly.pdbx_strand_id
1 'polypeptide(L)' 'ESGALLPDRAEGEVVVKGSSVFPGYFLDEAATQDRFSEGGFHTGDLGYLHEGELYVTGRIKDVI' A
#
# COMPACT_ATOMS: atom_id res chain seq x y z
N GLU A 1 8.77 3.27 4.20
CA GLU A 1 8.23 4.63 4.47
C GLU A 1 7.54 4.65 5.83
N SER A 2 7.37 5.81 6.47
CA SER A 2 7.02 5.96 7.89
C SER A 2 5.58 5.56 8.27
N GLY A 3 4.73 5.12 7.33
CA GLY A 3 3.33 4.78 7.60
C GLY A 3 2.47 5.97 8.04
N ALA A 4 2.94 7.21 7.82
CA ALA A 4 2.18 8.41 8.14
C ALA A 4 0.99 8.57 7.20
N LEU A 5 -0.18 8.92 7.74
CA LEU A 5 -1.36 9.23 6.93
C LEU A 5 -1.13 10.49 6.11
N LEU A 6 -1.55 10.45 4.86
CA LEU A 6 -1.53 11.59 3.96
C LEU A 6 -2.78 12.47 4.16
N PRO A 7 -2.71 13.79 3.85
CA PRO A 7 -3.89 14.65 3.80
C PRO A 7 -4.97 14.15 2.83
N ASP A 8 -6.21 14.63 3.00
CA ASP A 8 -7.30 14.38 2.04
C ASP A 8 -6.86 14.79 0.62
N ARG A 9 -7.16 13.94 -0.37
CA ARG A 9 -6.78 14.08 -1.78
C ARG A 9 -5.27 14.10 -2.09
N ALA A 10 -4.41 13.82 -1.13
CA ALA A 10 -2.99 13.60 -1.41
C ALA A 10 -2.76 12.16 -1.89
N GLU A 11 -2.16 12.01 -3.06
CA GLU A 11 -1.86 10.71 -3.67
C GLU A 11 -0.63 10.06 -3.03
N GLY A 12 -0.71 8.74 -2.84
CA GLY A 12 0.38 7.90 -2.38
C GLY A 12 0.09 6.42 -2.63
N GLU A 13 0.97 5.55 -2.13
CA GLU A 13 0.72 4.10 -2.18
C GLU A 13 -0.39 3.71 -1.19
N VAL A 14 -1.30 2.84 -1.65
CA VAL A 14 -2.30 2.22 -0.79
C VAL A 14 -1.60 1.18 0.10
N VAL A 15 -1.63 1.41 1.41
CA VAL A 15 -1.10 0.49 2.42
C VAL A 15 -2.25 -0.10 3.22
N VAL A 16 -2.28 -1.42 3.35
CA VAL A 16 -3.36 -2.14 4.04
C VAL A 16 -2.85 -2.91 5.25
N LYS A 17 -3.64 -2.90 6.33
CA LYS A 17 -3.37 -3.63 7.57
C LYS A 17 -4.66 -4.25 8.09
N GLY A 18 -4.64 -5.54 8.42
CA GLY A 18 -5.81 -6.25 8.93
C GLY A 18 -5.67 -7.76 8.81
N SER A 19 -6.63 -8.50 9.37
CA SER A 19 -6.62 -9.97 9.38
C SER A 19 -6.73 -10.61 8.00
N SER A 20 -7.21 -9.88 7.00
CA SER A 20 -7.33 -10.34 5.62
C SER A 20 -6.03 -10.22 4.83
N VAL A 21 -5.00 -9.58 5.39
CA VAL A 21 -3.67 -9.51 4.77
C VAL A 21 -3.01 -10.88 4.87
N PHE A 22 -2.54 -11.39 3.74
CA PHE A 22 -1.83 -12.67 3.64
C PHE A 22 -0.49 -12.61 4.42
N PRO A 23 0.08 -13.75 4.86
CA PRO A 23 1.26 -13.75 5.72
C PRO A 23 2.58 -13.46 4.99
N GLY A 24 2.57 -13.46 3.66
CA GLY A 24 3.76 -13.31 2.83
C GLY A 24 3.69 -14.13 1.54
N TYR A 25 4.62 -13.87 0.62
CA TYR A 25 4.73 -14.59 -0.63
C TYR A 25 5.32 -15.99 -0.41
N PHE A 26 4.80 -16.98 -1.12
CA PHE A 26 5.24 -18.36 -0.99
C PHE A 26 6.69 -18.53 -1.45
N LEU A 27 7.57 -19.01 -0.55
CA LEU A 27 9.00 -19.21 -0.77
C LEU A 27 9.77 -17.96 -1.24
N ASP A 28 9.25 -16.76 -0.96
CA ASP A 28 9.90 -15.50 -1.31
C ASP A 28 9.89 -14.53 -0.11
N GLU A 29 10.79 -14.81 0.83
CA GLU A 29 10.98 -13.98 2.02
C GLU A 29 11.47 -12.58 1.67
N ALA A 30 12.29 -12.45 0.62
CA ALA A 30 12.83 -11.17 0.19
C ALA A 30 11.71 -10.25 -0.34
N ALA A 31 10.85 -10.75 -1.23
CA ALA A 31 9.69 -9.99 -1.70
C ALA A 31 8.69 -9.71 -0.57
N THR A 32 8.58 -10.62 0.40
CA THR A 32 7.74 -10.40 1.59
C THR A 32 8.29 -9.25 2.42
N GLN A 33 9.58 -9.24 2.75
CA GLN A 33 10.18 -8.16 3.53
C GLN A 33 10.17 -6.82 2.78
N ASP A 34 10.32 -6.84 1.46
CA ASP A 34 10.25 -5.64 0.62
C ASP A 34 8.86 -4.99 0.64
N ARG A 35 7.79 -5.80 0.69
CA ARG A 35 6.41 -5.31 0.62
C ARG A 35 5.73 -5.09 1.98
N PHE A 36 6.34 -5.50 3.08
CA PHE A 36 5.76 -5.33 4.42
C PHE A 36 6.58 -4.33 5.23
N SER A 37 5.89 -3.35 5.84
CA SER A 37 6.48 -2.38 6.77
C SER A 37 5.69 -2.36 8.09
N GLU A 38 6.14 -1.56 9.07
CA GLU A 38 5.40 -1.34 10.32
C GLU A 38 3.98 -0.80 10.07
N GLY A 39 3.80 -0.04 8.98
CA GLY A 39 2.52 0.53 8.55
C GLY A 39 1.56 -0.49 7.94
N GLY A 40 2.07 -1.60 7.41
CA GLY A 40 1.26 -2.65 6.79
C GLY A 40 1.85 -3.18 5.49
N PHE A 41 1.00 -3.78 4.68
CA PHE A 41 1.35 -4.31 3.37
C PHE A 41 1.20 -3.24 2.28
N HIS A 42 2.27 -3.04 1.53
CA HIS A 42 2.38 -2.12 0.39
C HIS A 42 1.85 -2.80 -0.88
N THR A 43 0.66 -2.38 -1.36
CA THR A 43 -0.05 -3.10 -2.44
C THR A 43 0.52 -2.83 -3.84
N GLY A 44 1.31 -1.77 -4.00
CA GLY A 44 1.75 -1.26 -5.30
C GLY A 44 0.69 -0.48 -6.07
N ASP A 45 -0.49 -0.25 -5.48
CA ASP A 45 -1.54 0.60 -6.03
C ASP A 45 -1.34 2.04 -5.58
N LEU A 46 -1.55 3.00 -6.49
CA LEU A 46 -1.60 4.42 -6.19
C LEU A 46 -3.05 4.83 -5.93
N GLY A 47 -3.25 5.73 -4.98
CA GLY A 47 -4.57 6.29 -4.70
C GLY A 47 -4.53 7.38 -3.65
N TYR A 48 -5.71 7.91 -3.34
CA TYR A 48 -5.93 8.89 -2.29
C TYR A 48 -7.27 8.65 -1.60
N LEU A 49 -7.41 9.21 -0.39
CA LEU A 49 -8.69 9.29 0.30
C LEU A 49 -9.38 10.60 -0.04
N HIS A 50 -10.69 10.54 -0.26
CA HIS A 50 -11.54 11.72 -0.27
C HIS A 50 -12.81 11.44 0.53
N GLU A 51 -13.04 12.23 1.59
CA GLU A 51 -14.21 12.08 2.48
C GLU A 51 -14.37 10.67 3.07
N GLY A 52 -13.25 9.96 3.27
CA GLY A 52 -13.21 8.61 3.83
C GLY A 52 -13.36 7.48 2.81
N GLU A 53 -13.55 7.80 1.53
CA GLU A 53 -13.58 6.82 0.44
C GLU A 53 -12.21 6.74 -0.27
N LEU A 54 -11.81 5.53 -0.66
CA LEU A 54 -10.56 5.28 -1.37
C LEU A 54 -10.77 5.37 -2.89
N TYR A 55 -9.98 6.19 -3.55
CA TYR A 55 -9.92 6.30 -5.00
C TYR A 55 -8.58 5.78 -5.50
N VAL A 56 -8.62 4.69 -6.27
CA VAL A 56 -7.42 4.10 -6.88
C VAL A 56 -7.16 4.78 -8.23
N THR A 57 -5.94 5.29 -8.41
CA THR A 57 -5.55 6.11 -9.56
C THR A 57 -4.60 5.39 -10.51
N GLY A 58 -3.91 4.33 -10.05
CA GLY A 58 -3.01 3.56 -10.91
C GLY A 58 -2.16 2.55 -10.14
N ARG A 59 -1.07 2.13 -10.75
CA ARG A 59 -0.07 1.21 -10.20
C ARG A 59 1.31 1.86 -10.28
N ILE A 60 2.11 1.72 -9.23
CA ILE A 60 3.47 2.28 -9.18
C ILE A 60 4.32 1.81 -10.37
N LYS A 61 4.17 0.53 -10.77
CA LYS A 61 4.96 -0.06 -11.85
C LYS A 61 4.48 0.30 -13.26
N ASP A 62 3.32 0.94 -13.39
CA ASP A 62 2.75 1.34 -14.68
C ASP A 62 3.01 2.82 -14.99
N VAL A 63 3.59 3.58 -14.05
CA VAL A 63 4.08 4.94 -14.27
C VAL A 63 5.41 4.86 -15.04
N ILE A 64 5.39 5.27 -16.31
CA ILE A 64 6.55 5.33 -17.23
C ILE A 64 7.27 6.67 -17.10
#